data_AF-A0A256XCA8-F1
#
_entry.id   AF-A0A256XCA8-F1
#
_cell.length_a   1.000
_cell.length_b   1.000
_cell.length_c   1.000
_cell.angle_alpha   90.00
_cell.angle_beta   90.00
_cell.angle_gamma   90.00
#
_symmetry.space_group_name_H-M   'P 1'
#
loop_
_entity.id
_entity.type
_entity.pdbx_description
1 polymer ?
#
loop_
_entity_poly.entity_id
_entity_poly.type
_entity_poly.pdbx_seq_one_letter_code
_entity_poly.pdbx_strand_id
1 'polypeptide(L)'
;CAIFDAYTVMKRRPVGHGYVEAEVVNNNIISSVGQVIRGHEFHHSKIIIKDSSVKYAYKLRRGFGIVDKLDGLIKRNVLAQYLHVHPSTYNYVEKLVNYVVNNRCN
;
A
#
# COMPACT_ATOMS: atom_id res chain seq x y z
N CYS A 1 -1.92 17.55 5.54
CA CYS A 1 -1.24 16.62 6.48
C CYS A 1 -2.25 16.02 7.45
N ALA A 2 -1.96 14.86 8.05
CA ALA A 2 -2.85 14.09 8.95
C ALA A 2 -4.04 13.34 8.30
N ILE A 3 -3.86 12.80 7.08
CA ILE A 3 -4.86 11.88 6.51
C ILE A 3 -5.00 10.64 7.41
N PHE A 4 -3.89 10.09 7.89
CA PHE A 4 -3.85 9.03 8.88
C PHE A 4 -3.38 9.61 10.22
N ASP A 5 -4.03 9.22 11.33
CA ASP A 5 -3.52 9.51 12.67
C ASP A 5 -2.39 8.53 12.99
N ALA A 6 -1.21 8.89 12.50
CA ALA A 6 -0.01 8.07 12.56
C ALA A 6 1.25 8.95 12.56
N TYR A 7 2.34 8.39 13.07
CA TYR A 7 3.66 9.00 13.00
C TYR A 7 4.70 7.97 12.61
N THR A 8 5.83 8.44 12.10
CA THR A 8 6.89 7.58 11.58
C THR A 8 8.13 7.69 12.44
N VAL A 9 8.76 6.56 12.74
CA VAL A 9 10.03 6.48 13.47
C VAL A 9 11.08 5.84 12.59
N MET A 10 12.25 6.46 12.50
CA MET A 10 13.40 5.90 11.77
C MET A 10 14.13 4.86 12.62
N LYS A 11 14.43 3.70 12.02
CA LYS A 11 15.25 2.65 12.64
C LYS A 11 16.67 2.70 12.10
N ARG A 12 17.63 2.32 12.96
CA ARG A 12 19.06 2.26 12.60
C ARG A 12 19.37 1.21 11.53
N ARG A 13 18.58 0.12 11.49
CA ARG A 13 18.69 -0.96 10.50
C ARG A 13 17.45 -0.98 9.59
N PRO A 14 17.54 -1.52 8.37
CA PRO A 14 16.38 -1.73 7.50
C PRO A 14 15.29 -2.52 8.23
N VAL A 15 14.04 -2.11 8.04
CA VAL A 15 12.84 -2.80 8.54
C VAL A 15 12.33 -3.78 7.49
N GLY A 16 12.13 -3.32 6.26
CA GLY A 16 11.79 -4.14 5.09
C GLY A 16 12.78 -3.89 3.95
N HIS A 17 13.25 -4.97 3.31
CA HIS A 17 14.09 -4.91 2.13
C HIS A 17 13.93 -6.15 1.26
N GLY A 18 13.70 -5.94 -0.04
CA GLY A 18 13.73 -6.99 -1.06
C GLY A 18 12.41 -7.14 -1.81
N TYR A 19 12.28 -8.25 -2.53
CA TYR A 19 11.10 -8.52 -3.36
C TYR A 19 9.85 -8.82 -2.51
N VAL A 20 8.74 -8.28 -2.97
CA VAL A 20 7.41 -8.43 -2.36
C VAL A 20 6.48 -9.14 -3.33
N GLU A 21 5.68 -10.06 -2.80
CA GLU A 21 4.49 -10.59 -3.47
C GLU A 21 3.31 -10.40 -2.52
N ALA A 22 2.26 -9.76 -3.01
CA ALA A 22 1.16 -9.24 -2.23
C ALA A 22 -0.19 -9.61 -2.85
N GLU A 23 -1.13 -10.07 -2.06
CA GLU A 23 -2.52 -10.27 -2.48
C GLU A 23 -3.35 -9.06 -2.07
N VAL A 24 -4.15 -8.53 -3.00
CA VAL A 24 -5.06 -7.42 -2.71
C VAL A 24 -6.26 -7.95 -1.93
N VAL A 25 -6.43 -7.46 -0.70
CA VAL A 25 -7.52 -7.84 0.20
C VAL A 25 -8.58 -6.75 0.36
N ASN A 26 -8.27 -5.51 -0.02
CA ASN A 26 -9.24 -4.41 -0.13
C ASN A 26 -9.03 -3.64 -1.44
N ASN A 27 -10.13 -3.35 -2.14
CA ASN A 27 -10.12 -2.50 -3.34
C ASN A 27 -9.49 -1.13 -3.00
N ASN A 28 -8.70 -0.60 -3.92
CA ASN A 28 -8.06 0.71 -3.79
C ASN A 28 -7.92 1.36 -5.18
N ILE A 29 -7.38 2.58 -5.20
CA ILE A 29 -7.30 3.42 -6.41
C ILE A 29 -6.47 2.80 -7.55
N ILE A 30 -5.60 1.84 -7.26
CA ILE A 30 -4.77 1.19 -8.27
C ILE A 30 -5.08 -0.29 -8.47
N SER A 31 -5.76 -0.98 -7.55
CA SER A 31 -5.97 -2.43 -7.63
C SER A 31 -7.29 -2.92 -7.03
N SER A 32 -7.70 -4.13 -7.44
CA SER A 32 -8.93 -4.82 -7.01
C SER A 32 -8.59 -6.07 -6.22
N VAL A 33 -9.49 -6.44 -5.31
CA VAL A 33 -9.40 -7.66 -4.49
C VAL A 33 -9.12 -8.88 -5.36
N GLY A 34 -8.24 -9.76 -4.88
CA GLY A 34 -7.84 -11.00 -5.55
C GLY A 34 -6.69 -10.82 -6.56
N GLN A 35 -6.33 -9.59 -6.95
CA GLN A 35 -5.13 -9.37 -7.75
C GLN A 35 -3.86 -9.70 -6.95
N VAL A 36 -2.84 -10.21 -7.63
CA VAL A 36 -1.50 -10.40 -7.06
C VAL A 36 -0.59 -9.30 -7.55
N ILE A 37 0.03 -8.59 -6.61
CA ILE A 37 0.96 -7.49 -6.87
C ILE A 37 2.39 -7.93 -6.56
N ARG A 38 3.31 -7.61 -7.47
CA ARG A 38 4.75 -7.83 -7.30
C ARG A 38 5.46 -6.51 -7.28
N GLY A 39 6.59 -6.49 -6.58
CA GLY A 39 7.30 -5.26 -6.32
C GLY A 39 8.51 -5.48 -5.45
N HIS A 40 8.93 -4.41 -4.82
CA HIS A 40 9.94 -4.44 -3.78
C HIS A 40 9.55 -3.48 -2.66
N GLU A 41 10.16 -3.70 -1.49
CA GLU A 41 10.13 -2.76 -0.39
C GLU A 41 11.58 -2.41 -0.04
N PHE A 42 11.79 -1.18 0.41
CA PHE A 42 13.04 -0.74 1.01
C PHE A 42 12.78 0.40 1.98
N HIS A 43 12.69 0.08 3.26
CA HIS A 43 12.42 1.09 4.28
C HIS A 43 13.11 0.81 5.61
N HIS A 44 13.69 1.87 6.17
CA HIS A 44 14.14 1.94 7.57
C HIS A 44 13.05 2.48 8.49
N SER A 45 12.08 3.19 7.92
CA SER A 45 11.00 3.77 8.69
C SER A 45 10.03 2.69 9.14
N LYS A 46 9.48 2.89 10.35
CA LYS A 46 8.32 2.17 10.85
C LYS A 46 7.23 3.19 11.18
N ILE A 47 6.07 3.02 10.58
CA ILE A 47 4.87 3.78 10.92
C ILE A 47 4.21 3.21 12.18
N ILE A 48 3.78 4.09 13.07
CA ILE A 48 2.98 3.78 14.26
C ILE A 48 1.61 4.43 14.05
N ILE A 49 0.59 3.60 13.97
CA ILE A 49 -0.79 4.00 13.68
C ILE A 49 -1.56 4.02 15.00
N LYS A 50 -2.25 5.13 15.28
CA LYS A 50 -3.06 5.28 16.50
C LYS A 50 -4.51 4.87 16.28
N ASP A 51 -5.00 5.03 15.06
CA ASP A 51 -6.34 4.64 14.64
C ASP A 51 -6.40 3.15 14.27
N SER A 52 -7.11 2.35 15.05
CA SER A 52 -7.27 0.91 14.80
C SER A 52 -8.25 0.59 13.66
N SER A 53 -8.99 1.58 13.15
CA SER A 53 -9.99 1.40 12.08
C SER A 53 -9.40 1.45 10.67
N VAL A 54 -8.08 1.63 10.55
CA VAL A 54 -7.41 1.67 9.25
C VAL A 54 -7.61 0.37 8.46
N LYS A 55 -7.77 0.51 7.15
CA LYS A 55 -7.84 -0.62 6.23
C LYS A 55 -6.49 -0.80 5.54
N TYR A 56 -6.13 -2.07 5.33
CA TYR A 56 -4.94 -2.46 4.58
C TYR A 56 -5.33 -2.97 3.19
N ALA A 57 -4.62 -2.54 2.17
CA ALA A 57 -4.83 -2.92 0.78
C ALA A 57 -4.36 -4.34 0.53
N TYR A 58 -3.26 -4.75 1.19
CA TYR A 58 -2.55 -5.95 0.84
C TYR A 58 -2.28 -6.87 2.02
N LYS A 59 -2.33 -8.16 1.73
CA LYS A 59 -1.72 -9.22 2.53
C LYS A 59 -0.50 -9.77 1.79
N LEU A 60 0.68 -9.58 2.37
CA LEU A 60 1.95 -9.97 1.80
C LEU A 60 2.15 -11.48 1.96
N ARG A 61 2.37 -12.17 0.84
CA ARG A 61 2.87 -13.56 0.78
C ARG A 61 4.39 -13.59 0.99
N ARG A 62 5.08 -12.55 0.53
CA ARG A 62 6.51 -12.29 0.72
C ARG A 62 6.72 -10.80 0.96
N GLY A 63 7.66 -10.43 1.84
CA GLY A 63 7.92 -9.04 2.26
C GLY A 63 7.62 -8.82 3.74
N PHE A 64 7.87 -7.62 4.24
CA PHE A 64 7.72 -7.21 5.64
C PHE A 64 6.45 -6.39 5.85
N GLY A 65 6.25 -5.35 5.03
CA GLY A 65 5.08 -4.47 5.08
C GLY A 65 5.05 -3.53 6.29
N ILE A 66 3.85 -3.10 6.66
CA ILE A 66 3.60 -2.17 7.78
C ILE A 66 3.56 -2.93 9.10
N VAL A 67 2.72 -3.96 9.18
CA VAL A 67 2.47 -4.75 10.40
C VAL A 67 1.94 -6.12 9.99
N ASP A 68 2.43 -7.20 10.61
CA ASP A 68 1.88 -8.55 10.45
C ASP A 68 1.60 -8.98 8.99
N LYS A 69 2.54 -8.68 8.09
CA LYS A 69 2.42 -8.94 6.63
C LYS A 69 1.25 -8.19 5.97
N LEU A 70 0.78 -7.10 6.54
CA LEU A 70 -0.18 -6.18 5.94
C LEU A 70 0.54 -4.93 5.46
N ASP A 71 0.15 -4.42 4.30
CA ASP A 71 0.67 -3.17 3.73
C ASP A 71 -0.43 -2.39 3.00
N GLY A 72 -0.15 -1.13 2.69
CA GLY A 72 -1.03 -0.23 1.97
C GLY A 72 -2.18 0.28 2.83
N LEU A 73 -2.00 1.38 3.54
CA LEU A 73 -3.09 2.06 4.26
C LEU A 73 -4.06 2.69 3.27
N ILE A 74 -5.34 2.41 3.46
CA ILE A 74 -6.44 2.97 2.67
C ILE A 74 -7.25 3.94 3.52
N LYS A 75 -7.48 5.15 2.99
CA LYS A 75 -8.51 6.06 3.48
C LYS A 75 -9.11 6.83 2.31
N ARG A 76 -10.40 6.58 2.02
CA ARG A 76 -11.08 7.10 0.81
C ARG A 76 -10.28 6.73 -0.45
N ASN A 77 -9.86 7.72 -1.22
CA ASN A 77 -9.03 7.61 -2.42
C ASN A 77 -7.53 7.73 -2.13
N VAL A 78 -7.10 7.63 -0.88
CA VAL A 78 -5.68 7.63 -0.49
C VAL A 78 -5.20 6.20 -0.28
N LEU A 79 -4.10 5.88 -0.92
CA LEU A 79 -3.33 4.65 -0.72
C LEU A 79 -1.89 5.04 -0.31
N ALA A 80 -1.46 4.62 0.88
CA ALA A 80 -0.10 4.85 1.38
C ALA A 80 0.57 3.51 1.71
N GLN A 81 1.64 3.16 1.01
CA GLN A 81 2.22 1.82 1.03
C GLN A 81 3.75 1.87 1.09
N TYR A 82 4.38 0.85 1.67
CA TYR A 82 5.81 0.60 1.52
C TYR A 82 6.14 -0.20 0.25
N LEU A 83 5.17 -0.93 -0.29
CA LEU A 83 5.28 -1.63 -1.55
C LEU A 83 5.51 -0.66 -2.72
N HIS A 84 6.68 -0.75 -3.32
CA HIS A 84 6.99 -0.19 -4.63
C HIS A 84 6.52 -1.19 -5.70
N VAL A 85 5.34 -0.94 -6.27
CA VAL A 85 4.73 -1.78 -7.29
C VAL A 85 5.64 -1.87 -8.53
N HIS A 86 5.95 -3.09 -8.97
CA HIS A 86 6.72 -3.29 -10.18
C HIS A 86 5.85 -3.00 -11.42
N PRO A 87 6.32 -2.20 -12.39
CA PRO A 87 5.54 -1.81 -13.57
C PRO A 87 4.98 -2.97 -14.40
N SER A 88 5.70 -4.09 -14.48
CA SER A 88 5.25 -5.28 -15.24
C SER A 88 4.17 -6.11 -14.56
N THR A 89 3.76 -5.77 -13.34
CA THR A 89 2.80 -6.59 -12.59
C THR A 89 1.41 -6.55 -13.23
N TYR A 90 0.93 -5.35 -13.55
CA TYR A 90 -0.33 -5.08 -14.27
C TYR A 90 -0.37 -3.59 -14.65
N ASN A 91 -1.30 -3.20 -15.52
CA ASN A 91 -1.47 -1.80 -15.92
C ASN A 91 -2.19 -0.96 -14.84
N TYR A 92 -1.51 -0.67 -13.74
CA TYR A 92 -2.07 0.11 -12.64
C TYR A 92 -2.30 1.59 -13.00
N VAL A 93 -1.57 2.10 -14.01
CA VAL A 93 -1.72 3.48 -14.50
C VAL A 93 -3.09 3.65 -15.16
N GLU A 94 -3.47 2.73 -16.04
CA GLU A 94 -4.80 2.73 -16.66
C GLU A 94 -5.90 2.68 -15.60
N LYS A 95 -5.75 1.82 -14.59
CA LYS A 95 -6.71 1.71 -13.49
C LYS A 95 -6.86 3.02 -12.70
N LEU A 96 -5.73 3.67 -12.38
CA LEU A 96 -5.72 4.96 -11.70
C LEU A 96 -6.40 6.04 -12.55
N VAL A 97 -6.09 6.10 -13.85
CA VAL A 97 -6.69 7.05 -14.79
C VAL A 97 -8.20 6.84 -14.87
N ASN A 98 -8.65 5.59 -15.06
CA ASN A 98 -10.07 5.24 -15.10
C ASN A 98 -10.78 5.61 -13.80
N TYR A 99 -10.14 5.36 -12.64
CA TYR A 99 -10.69 5.78 -11.36
C TYR A 99 -10.88 7.30 -11.30
N VAL A 100 -9.88 8.08 -11.70
CA VAL A 100 -9.96 9.55 -11.69
C VAL A 100 -11.04 10.04 -12.64
N VAL A 101 -11.09 9.55 -13.88
CA VAL A 101 -12.08 9.97 -14.89
C VAL A 101 -13.51 9.70 -14.41
N ASN A 102 -13.77 8.52 -13.85
CA ASN A 102 -15.11 8.11 -13.40
C ASN A 102 -15.56 8.79 -12.09
N ASN A 103 -14.66 9.43 -11.35
CA ASN A 103 -14.96 10.08 -10.07
C ASN A 103 -14.72 11.59 -10.10
N ARG A 104 -14.60 12.19 -11.28
CA ARG A 104 -14.64 13.66 -11.40
C ARG A 104 -16.03 14.15 -10.98
N CYS A 105 -16.06 15.07 -10.05
CA CYS A 105 -17.25 15.88 -9.82
C CYS A 105 -17.47 16.71 -11.09
N ASN A 106 -18.67 16.65 -11.67
CA ASN A 106 -19.09 17.59 -12.72
C ASN A 106 -19.16 19.01 -12.15
#